data_AF-A0A7K0Q9P0-F1
#
_entry.id   AF-A0A7K0Q9P0-F1
#
_cell.length_a   1.000
_cell.length_b   1.000
_cell.length_c   1.000
_cell.angle_alpha   90.00
_cell.angle_beta   90.00
_cell.angle_gamma   90.00
#
_symmetry.space_group_name_H-M   'P 1'
#
loop_
_entity.id
_entity.type
_entity.pdbx_description
1 polymer ?
#
loop_
_entity_poly.entity_id
_entity_poly.type
_entity_poly.pdbx_seq_one_letter_code
_entity_poly.pdbx_strand_id
1 'polypeptide(L)' 'MYAIVKAGGRQEKVAVGDTVTVDRMDAAVGATVSFPALLVVDGAT' A
#
# COMPACT_ATOMS: atom_id res chain seq x y z
N MET A 1 -11.38 -2.68 -7.63
CA MET A 1 -10.78 -1.47 -7.04
C MET A 1 -9.33 -1.75 -6.69
N TYR A 2 -8.41 -0.83 -6.99
CA TYR A 2 -7.01 -0.90 -6.55
C TYR A 2 -6.47 0.51 -6.25
N ALA A 3 -5.35 0.60 -5.54
CA ALA A 3 -4.65 1.85 -5.28
C ALA A 3 -3.15 1.73 -5.62
N ILE A 4 -2.51 2.86 -5.90
CA ILE A 4 -1.06 3.01 -5.87
C ILE A 4 -0.70 3.73 -4.57
N VAL A 5 0.09 3.11 -3.72
CA VAL A 5 0.56 3.69 -2.45
C VAL A 5 2.07 3.96 -2.50
N LYS A 6 2.53 4.99 -1.79
CA LYS A 6 3.97 5.20 -1.60
C LYS A 6 4.42 4.48 -0.34
N ALA A 7 5.15 3.38 -0.53
CA ALA A 7 5.75 2.61 0.55
C ALA A 7 7.27 2.81 0.55
N GLY A 8 7.75 3.75 1.37
CA GLY A 8 9.16 4.12 1.42
C GLY A 8 9.64 4.76 0.11
N GLY A 9 10.71 4.18 -0.45
CA GLY A 9 11.35 4.66 -1.68
C GLY A 9 10.59 4.29 -2.97
N ARG A 10 9.60 3.40 -2.88
CA ARG A 10 8.90 2.82 -4.05
C ARG A 10 7.39 3.07 -4.02
N GLN A 11 6.75 2.80 -5.16
CA GLN A 11 5.31 2.83 -5.31
C GLN A 11 4.81 1.41 -5.54
N GLU A 12 3.73 1.04 -4.86
CA GLU A 12 3.17 -0.31 -4.93
C GLU A 12 1.71 -0.25 -5.36
N LYS A 13 1.33 -1.10 -6.31
CA LYS A 13 -0.07 -1.34 -6.67
C LYS A 13 -0.64 -2.36 -5.69
N VAL A 14 -1.74 -2.00 -5.03
CA VAL A 14 -2.36 -2.81 -3.97
C VAL A 14 -3.87 -2.89 -4.11
N ALA A 15 -4.42 -4.03 -3.73
CA ALA A 15 -5.83 -4.27 -3.46
C ALA A 15 -6.01 -4.88 -2.06
N VAL A 16 -7.26 -4.95 -1.59
CA VAL A 16 -7.57 -5.58 -0.30
C VAL A 16 -7.21 -7.05 -0.34
N GLY A 17 -6.41 -7.51 0.62
CA GLY A 17 -5.95 -8.90 0.73
C GLY A 17 -4.56 -9.16 0.13
N ASP A 18 -3.96 -8.20 -0.56
CA ASP A 18 -2.62 -8.36 -1.13
C ASP A 18 -1.54 -8.41 -0.04
N THR A 19 -0.54 -9.27 -0.28
CA THR A 19 0.72 -9.26 0.47
C THR A 19 1.79 -8.61 -0.38
N VAL A 20 2.40 -7.53 0.11
CA VAL A 20 3.44 -6.78 -0.61
C VAL A 20 4.72 -6.67 0.22
N THR A 21 5.87 -6.70 -0.47
CA THR A 21 7.18 -6.47 0.17
C THR A 21 7.54 -5.00 0.08
N VAL A 22 7.80 -4.39 1.22
CA VAL A 22 8.11 -2.95 1.32
C VAL A 22 9.47 -2.75 1.98
N ASP A 23 9.96 -1.51 2.00
CA ASP A 23 11.18 -1.17 2.72
C ASP A 23 11.02 -1.43 4.23
N ARG A 24 12.14 -1.69 4.90
CA ARG A 24 12.16 -1.89 6.35
C ARG A 24 11.60 -0.66 7.06
N MET A 25 10.71 -0.90 8.02
CA MET A 25 10.05 0.13 8.82
C MET A 25 10.20 -0.16 10.31
N ASP A 26 10.11 0.89 11.12
CA ASP A 26 10.09 0.78 12.58
C ASP A 26 8.66 0.58 13.08
N ALA A 27 8.14 -0.63 12.87
CA ALA A 27 6.82 -1.05 13.32
C ALA A 27 6.89 -2.48 13.88
N ALA A 28 6.14 -2.74 14.96
CA ALA A 28 6.04 -4.08 15.54
C ALA A 28 5.24 -5.03 14.64
N VAL A 29 5.51 -6.33 14.74
CA VAL A 29 4.73 -7.36 14.03
C VAL A 29 3.26 -7.28 14.47
N GLY A 30 2.35 -7.27 13.49
CA GLY A 30 0.91 -7.14 13.73
C GLY A 30 0.41 -5.70 13.91
N ALA A 31 1.31 -4.69 13.93
CA ALA A 31 0.90 -3.30 13.94
C ALA A 31 0.20 -2.92 12.63
N THR A 32 -0.81 -2.03 12.73
CA THR A 32 -1.40 -1.39 11.56
C THR A 32 -0.59 -0.15 11.21
N VAL A 33 -0.28 0.01 9.93
CA VAL A 33 0.45 1.16 9.39
C VAL A 33 -0.33 1.77 8.23
N SER A 34 -0.15 3.07 8.00
CA SER A 34 -0.81 3.79 6.91
C SER A 34 0.22 4.25 5.89
N PHE A 35 -0.08 4.06 4.61
CA PHE A 35 0.71 4.57 3.50
C PHE A 35 -0.08 5.67 2.78
N PRO A 36 0.58 6.75 2.34
CA PRO A 36 -0.09 7.75 1.53
C PRO A 36 -0.46 7.14 0.16
N ALA A 37 -1.74 7.27 -0.20
CA ALA A 37 -2.24 6.89 -1.51
C ALA A 37 -1.90 7.98 -2.53
N LEU A 38 -1.34 7.56 -3.66
CA LEU A 38 -1.00 8.44 -4.79
C LEU A 38 -2.06 8.40 -5.89
N LEU A 39 -2.67 7.23 -6.09
CA LEU A 39 -3.75 7.02 -7.06
C LEU A 39 -4.73 6.01 -6.48
N VAL A 40 -6.02 6.24 -6.66
CA VAL A 40 -7.07 5.26 -6.38
C VAL A 40 -7.84 5.02 -7.66
N VAL A 41 -8.01 3.75 -8.02
CA VAL A 41 -8.82 3.32 -9.14
C VAL A 41 -9.98 2.51 -8.59
N ASP A 42 -11.09 3.20 -8.41
CA ASP A 42 -12.35 2.62 -8.01
C ASP A 42 -13.21 2.38 -9.24
N GLY A 43 -12.90 1.28 -9.95
CA GLY A 43 -13.64 0.72 -11.08
C GLY A 43 -14.42 1.72 -11.94
N ALA A 44 -13.89 2.09 -13.11
CA ALA A 44 -14.76 2.62 -14.15
C ALA A 44 -15.62 1.46 -14.69
N THR A 45 -16.93 1.64 -14.70
CA THR A 45 -17.85 0.89 -15.58
C THR A 45 -17.33 0.85 -17.00
#